data_AF-A0A8E2I2Y9-F1
#
_entry.id   AF-A0A8E2I2Y9-F1
#
_cell.length_a   1.000
_cell.length_b   1.000
_cell.length_c   1.000
_cell.angle_alpha   90.00
_cell.angle_beta   90.00
_cell.angle_gamma   90.00
#
_symmetry.space_group_name_H-M   'P 1'
#
loop_
_entity.id
_entity.type
_entity.pdbx_description
1 polymer ?
#
loop_
_entity_poly.entity_id
_entity_poly.type
_entity_poly.pdbx_seq_one_letter_code
_entity_poly.pdbx_strand_id
1 'polypeptide(L)'
;MNEKSSVQKNKELLSSFSKKTFAIIIPILFVLDIVAMIYFNLQGGDATALVGGTAIFILLLITLAGHKRKALEETTKYLIEGLQFGFRVFGPVIPIAAFFYLGGDDFQGMIGNFLPKTSQGIVNDLGIALANLVPLTNEIGAVTVSGVGIITGLDGSGFSGLSLVGSVANLFSHGSEAGAATLTSLGQIMAIWVGGGTIIPWALIPAAAICGVDPFELARRNLIPVIIGIVVTTILAMFLL
;
A
#
# COMPACT_ATOMS: atom_id res chain seq x y z
N MET A 1 35.25 -30.37 -4.43
CA MET A 1 34.81 -31.73 -4.05
C MET A 1 34.68 -31.73 -2.52
N ASN A 2 33.53 -31.66 -1.86
CA ASN A 2 32.13 -31.83 -2.19
C ASN A 2 31.29 -30.82 -1.40
N GLU A 3 30.56 -29.96 -2.10
CA GLU A 3 29.59 -29.00 -1.55
C GLU A 3 28.15 -29.57 -1.73
N LYS A 4 27.96 -30.84 -1.34
CA LYS A 4 26.72 -31.60 -1.58
C LYS A 4 26.27 -32.38 -0.35
N SER A 5 26.17 -31.73 0.80
CA SER A 5 25.68 -32.40 2.02
C SER A 5 25.06 -31.46 3.06
N SER A 6 24.18 -30.55 2.62
CA SER A 6 23.26 -29.84 3.52
C SER A 6 21.92 -29.52 2.86
N VAL A 7 21.38 -30.43 2.04
CA VAL A 7 19.93 -30.45 1.80
C VAL A 7 19.31 -31.05 3.05
N GLN A 8 19.09 -30.18 4.04
CA GLN A 8 18.46 -30.52 5.31
C GLN A 8 17.09 -31.13 5.00
N LYS A 9 16.95 -32.39 5.39
CA LYS A 9 15.76 -33.23 5.23
C LYS A 9 14.56 -32.47 5.82
N ASN A 10 13.75 -31.82 4.97
CA ASN A 10 12.53 -31.12 5.37
C ASN A 10 11.59 -32.16 6.00
N LYS A 11 11.59 -32.25 7.34
CA LYS A 11 10.57 -32.98 8.08
C LYS A 11 9.27 -32.25 7.77
N GLU A 12 8.34 -32.88 7.06
CA GLU A 12 7.04 -32.28 6.82
C GLU A 12 6.35 -32.06 8.17
N LEU A 13 6.37 -30.81 8.66
CA LEU A 13 5.82 -30.44 9.96
C LEU A 13 4.30 -30.61 10.00
N LEU A 14 3.65 -30.47 8.84
CA LEU A 14 2.20 -30.58 8.68
C LEU A 14 1.84 -31.84 7.88
N SER A 15 0.75 -32.50 8.28
CA SER A 15 0.16 -33.58 7.49
C SER A 15 -0.37 -33.08 6.14
N SER A 16 -0.43 -33.95 5.14
CA SER A 16 -1.00 -33.61 3.82
C SER A 16 -2.45 -33.09 3.92
N PHE A 17 -3.24 -33.64 4.84
CA PHE A 17 -4.60 -33.16 5.13
C PHE A 17 -4.58 -31.74 5.69
N SER A 18 -3.78 -31.47 6.74
CA SER A 18 -3.66 -30.14 7.34
C SER A 18 -3.24 -29.08 6.33
N LYS A 19 -2.28 -29.39 5.44
CA LYS A 19 -1.85 -28.47 4.37
C LYS A 19 -3.01 -28.09 3.45
N LYS A 20 -3.79 -29.08 2.99
CA LYS A 20 -4.96 -28.84 2.12
C LYS A 20 -6.04 -28.03 2.84
N THR A 21 -6.28 -28.33 4.11
CA THR A 21 -7.26 -27.61 4.94
C THR A 21 -6.87 -26.15 5.11
N PHE A 22 -5.62 -25.86 5.50
CA PHE A 22 -5.16 -24.47 5.65
C PHE A 22 -5.14 -23.71 4.34
N ALA A 23 -4.77 -24.35 3.22
CA ALA A 23 -4.79 -23.72 1.91
C ALA A 23 -6.19 -23.24 1.49
N ILE A 24 -7.26 -23.87 2.00
CA ILE A 24 -8.65 -23.48 1.75
C ILE A 24 -9.14 -22.47 2.81
N ILE A 25 -8.86 -22.72 4.09
CA ILE A 25 -9.35 -21.89 5.20
C ILE A 25 -8.75 -20.48 5.16
N ILE A 26 -7.47 -20.33 4.84
CA ILE A 26 -6.80 -19.02 4.87
C ILE A 26 -7.45 -18.02 3.90
N PRO A 27 -7.66 -18.34 2.60
CA PRO A 27 -8.40 -17.46 1.72
C PRO A 27 -9.82 -17.16 2.21
N ILE A 28 -10.53 -18.15 2.75
CA ILE A 28 -11.89 -17.97 3.27
C ILE A 28 -11.90 -16.96 4.43
N LEU A 29 -10.96 -17.07 5.38
CA LEU A 29 -10.87 -16.14 6.50
C LEU A 29 -10.62 -14.71 6.02
N PHE A 30 -9.72 -14.49 5.05
CA PHE A 30 -9.51 -13.15 4.51
C PHE A 30 -10.68 -12.63 3.66
N VAL A 31 -11.43 -13.51 2.98
CA VAL A 31 -12.69 -13.11 2.33
C VAL A 31 -13.72 -12.69 3.38
N LEU A 32 -13.80 -13.40 4.50
CA LEU A 32 -14.68 -13.03 5.62
C LEU A 32 -14.25 -11.69 6.24
N ASP A 33 -12.94 -11.42 6.36
CA ASP A 33 -12.46 -10.11 6.80
C ASP A 33 -12.96 -9.00 5.89
N ILE A 34 -12.87 -9.16 4.55
CA ILE A 34 -13.39 -8.19 3.59
C ILE A 34 -14.90 -7.99 3.77
N VAL A 35 -15.66 -9.07 3.89
CA VAL A 35 -17.11 -9.01 4.11
C VAL A 35 -17.43 -8.27 5.42
N ALA A 36 -16.70 -8.56 6.50
CA ALA A 36 -16.87 -7.89 7.78
C ALA A 36 -16.51 -6.41 7.69
N MET A 37 -15.41 -6.06 7.03
CA MET A 37 -15.01 -4.66 6.82
C MET A 37 -16.09 -3.86 6.12
N ILE A 38 -16.71 -4.42 5.07
CA ILE A 38 -17.80 -3.76 4.34
C ILE A 38 -19.06 -3.67 5.20
N TYR A 39 -19.49 -4.78 5.80
CA TYR A 39 -20.75 -4.83 6.54
C TYR A 39 -20.74 -3.97 7.80
N PHE A 40 -19.61 -3.93 8.51
CA PHE A 40 -19.44 -3.15 9.73
C PHE A 40 -18.78 -1.78 9.50
N ASN A 41 -18.48 -1.41 8.25
CA ASN A 41 -17.77 -0.18 7.88
C ASN A 41 -16.44 0.01 8.64
N LEU A 42 -15.66 -1.07 8.83
CA LEU A 42 -14.39 -1.01 9.53
C LEU A 42 -13.33 -0.36 8.61
N GLN A 43 -12.69 0.70 9.11
CA GLN A 43 -11.69 1.46 8.37
C GLN A 43 -10.47 1.77 9.25
N GLY A 44 -9.33 2.09 8.62
CA GLY A 44 -8.11 2.51 9.31
C GLY A 44 -7.64 1.51 10.36
N GLY A 45 -7.60 1.94 11.63
CA GLY A 45 -7.13 1.14 12.76
C GLY A 45 -7.93 -0.14 12.98
N ASP A 46 -9.26 -0.08 12.85
CA ASP A 46 -10.14 -1.24 13.10
C ASP A 46 -9.96 -2.32 12.02
N ALA A 47 -9.88 -1.91 10.76
CA ALA A 47 -9.57 -2.81 9.65
C ALA A 47 -8.19 -3.47 9.82
N THR A 48 -7.19 -2.68 10.24
CA THR A 48 -5.83 -3.18 10.50
C THR A 48 -5.83 -4.20 11.64
N ALA A 49 -6.58 -3.93 12.72
CA ALA A 49 -6.70 -4.83 13.86
C ALA A 49 -7.37 -6.15 13.48
N LEU A 50 -8.43 -6.10 12.65
CA LEU A 50 -9.12 -7.30 12.17
C LEU A 50 -8.19 -8.19 11.33
N VAL A 51 -7.63 -7.65 10.25
CA VAL A 51 -6.79 -8.41 9.31
C VAL A 51 -5.52 -8.92 10.01
N GLY A 52 -4.89 -8.08 10.83
CA GLY A 52 -3.72 -8.45 11.62
C GLY A 52 -4.03 -9.52 12.66
N GLY A 53 -5.18 -9.41 13.34
CA GLY A 53 -5.67 -10.40 14.30
C GLY A 53 -5.95 -11.75 13.64
N THR A 54 -6.61 -11.75 12.49
CA THR A 54 -6.85 -12.95 11.67
C THR A 54 -5.53 -13.60 11.25
N ALA A 55 -4.54 -12.82 10.82
CA ALA A 55 -3.22 -13.35 10.46
C ALA A 55 -2.49 -14.00 11.65
N ILE A 56 -2.51 -13.38 12.82
CA ILE A 56 -1.92 -13.95 14.06
C ILE A 56 -2.68 -15.22 14.46
N PHE A 57 -4.01 -15.21 14.36
CA PHE A 57 -4.84 -16.38 14.65
C PHE A 57 -4.51 -17.55 13.72
N ILE A 58 -4.38 -17.30 12.41
CA ILE A 58 -3.93 -18.30 11.43
C ILE A 58 -2.54 -18.83 11.79
N LEU A 59 -1.59 -17.95 12.11
CA LEU A 59 -0.25 -18.34 12.51
C LEU A 59 -0.29 -19.28 13.72
N LEU A 60 -1.07 -18.95 14.76
CA LEU A 60 -1.26 -19.79 15.94
C LEU A 60 -1.83 -21.17 15.60
N LEU A 61 -2.84 -21.25 14.72
CA LEU A 61 -3.41 -22.54 14.30
C LEU A 61 -2.39 -23.40 13.55
N ILE A 62 -1.61 -22.79 12.66
CA ILE A 62 -0.59 -23.48 11.86
C ILE A 62 0.56 -23.98 12.76
N THR A 63 1.05 -23.14 13.68
CA THR A 63 2.13 -23.52 14.60
C THR A 63 1.66 -24.58 15.59
N LEU A 64 0.40 -24.54 16.06
CA LEU A 64 -0.18 -25.59 16.89
C LEU A 64 -0.25 -26.93 16.15
N ALA A 65 -0.69 -26.93 14.89
CA ALA A 65 -0.76 -28.12 14.07
C ALA A 65 0.62 -28.70 13.72
N GLY A 66 1.63 -27.86 13.50
CA GLY A 66 2.97 -28.27 13.05
C GLY A 66 3.96 -28.58 14.18
N HIS A 67 3.97 -27.78 15.23
CA HIS A 67 4.98 -27.82 16.30
C HIS A 67 4.44 -28.32 17.65
N LYS A 68 3.11 -28.45 17.79
CA LYS A 68 2.42 -29.03 18.96
C LYS A 68 2.87 -28.40 20.28
N ARG A 69 3.71 -29.10 21.06
CA ARG A 69 4.21 -28.64 22.37
C ARG A 69 5.08 -27.38 22.30
N LYS A 70 5.72 -27.13 21.16
CA LYS A 70 6.55 -25.93 20.93
C LYS A 70 5.81 -24.80 20.21
N ALA A 71 4.49 -24.91 20.03
CA ALA A 71 3.72 -23.97 19.22
C ALA A 71 3.86 -22.51 19.66
N LEU A 72 3.83 -22.23 20.97
CA LEU A 72 3.96 -20.86 21.48
C LEU A 72 5.36 -20.27 21.29
N GLU A 73 6.40 -21.09 21.47
CA GLU A 73 7.79 -20.70 21.26
C GLU A 73 8.04 -20.35 19.78
N GLU A 74 7.60 -21.23 18.87
CA GLU A 74 7.74 -21.01 17.43
C GLU A 74 6.87 -19.87 16.92
N THR A 75 5.67 -19.67 17.47
CA THR A 75 4.85 -18.49 17.14
C THR A 75 5.57 -17.20 17.49
N THR A 76 6.16 -17.14 18.69
CA THR A 76 6.92 -15.96 19.13
C THR A 76 8.11 -15.71 18.21
N LYS A 77 8.82 -16.77 17.83
CA LYS A 77 9.93 -16.70 16.88
C LYS A 77 9.49 -16.16 15.52
N TYR A 78 8.43 -16.72 14.92
CA TYR A 78 7.91 -16.24 13.64
C TYR A 78 7.39 -14.80 13.71
N LEU A 79 6.80 -14.38 14.84
CA LEU A 79 6.41 -12.98 15.05
C LEU A 79 7.64 -12.05 15.08
N ILE A 80 8.71 -12.42 15.79
CA ILE A 80 9.95 -11.64 15.84
C ILE A 80 10.60 -11.56 14.46
N GLU A 81 10.69 -12.70 13.76
CA GLU A 81 11.24 -12.76 12.40
C GLU A 81 10.42 -11.90 11.42
N GLY A 82 9.09 -11.98 11.49
CA GLY A 82 8.18 -11.16 10.70
C GLY A 82 8.31 -9.66 11.01
N LEU A 83 8.46 -9.30 12.28
CA LEU A 83 8.68 -7.91 12.70
C LEU A 83 10.02 -7.37 12.17
N GLN A 84 11.10 -8.14 12.31
CA GLN A 84 12.43 -7.77 11.77
C GLN A 84 12.41 -7.64 10.25
N PHE A 85 11.73 -8.57 9.57
CA PHE A 85 11.52 -8.50 8.13
C PHE A 85 10.74 -7.24 7.74
N GLY A 86 9.66 -6.95 8.46
CA GLY A 86 8.88 -5.72 8.29
C GLY A 86 9.74 -4.47 8.40
N PHE A 87 10.50 -4.30 9.49
CA PHE A 87 11.40 -3.15 9.65
C PHE A 87 12.49 -3.08 8.58
N ARG A 88 13.01 -4.22 8.11
CA ARG A 88 14.00 -4.25 7.04
C ARG A 88 13.41 -3.79 5.69
N VAL A 89 12.18 -4.23 5.38
CA VAL A 89 11.49 -3.88 4.14
C VAL A 89 10.98 -2.44 4.17
N PHE A 90 10.41 -1.99 5.29
CA PHE A 90 9.86 -0.65 5.47
C PHE A 90 10.88 0.39 5.94
N GLY A 91 12.12 0.00 6.25
CA GLY A 91 13.18 0.92 6.69
C GLY A 91 13.35 2.14 5.76
N PRO A 92 13.39 1.98 4.43
CA PRO A 92 13.42 3.10 3.49
C PRO A 92 12.17 3.99 3.51
N VAL A 93 11.01 3.47 3.91
CA VAL A 93 9.75 4.22 3.99
C VAL A 93 9.78 5.25 5.13
N ILE A 94 10.54 5.00 6.21
CA ILE A 94 10.59 5.90 7.36
C ILE A 94 11.16 7.29 6.98
N PRO A 95 12.34 7.43 6.33
CA PRO A 95 12.81 8.72 5.85
C PRO A 95 11.88 9.39 4.84
N ILE A 96 11.27 8.62 3.93
CA ILE A 96 10.33 9.14 2.92
C ILE A 96 9.12 9.77 3.62
N ALA A 97 8.49 9.04 4.54
CA ALA A 97 7.37 9.55 5.33
C ALA A 97 7.79 10.76 6.17
N ALA A 98 8.98 10.74 6.78
CA ALA A 98 9.48 11.85 7.57
C ALA A 98 9.65 13.14 6.74
N PHE A 99 10.32 13.09 5.58
CA PHE A 99 10.46 14.25 4.69
C PHE A 99 9.12 14.73 4.14
N PHE A 100 8.19 13.81 3.96
CA PHE A 100 6.85 14.13 3.49
C PHE A 100 6.02 14.85 4.56
N TYR A 101 5.97 14.35 5.80
CA TYR A 101 5.32 15.04 6.92
C TYR A 101 5.98 16.38 7.19
N LEU A 102 7.31 16.42 7.12
CA LEU A 102 8.08 17.64 7.19
C LEU A 102 7.62 18.66 6.15
N GLY A 103 7.31 18.23 4.92
CA GLY A 103 6.84 19.11 3.86
C GLY A 103 5.37 19.51 3.95
N GLY A 104 4.56 18.85 4.78
CA GLY A 104 3.10 19.07 4.89
C GLY A 104 2.69 19.75 6.20
N ASP A 105 1.60 19.26 6.78
CA ASP A 105 0.93 19.85 7.95
C ASP A 105 1.82 19.89 9.21
N ASP A 106 2.75 18.94 9.34
CA ASP A 106 3.65 18.84 10.49
C ASP A 106 4.92 19.71 10.37
N PHE A 107 5.09 20.48 9.28
CA PHE A 107 6.25 21.38 9.12
C PHE A 107 6.43 22.28 10.36
N GLN A 108 5.34 22.89 10.82
CA GLN A 108 5.37 23.81 11.97
C GLN A 108 5.71 23.10 13.28
N GLY A 109 5.23 21.87 13.46
CA GLY A 109 5.52 21.06 14.64
C GLY A 109 6.97 20.56 14.68
N MET A 110 7.55 20.25 13.52
CA MET A 110 8.90 19.68 13.41
C MET A 110 10.01 20.74 13.27
N ILE A 111 9.80 21.77 12.46
CA ILE A 111 10.81 22.80 12.14
C ILE A 111 10.49 24.12 12.83
N GLY A 112 9.22 24.50 12.93
CA GLY A 112 8.77 25.77 13.52
C GLY A 112 8.13 26.72 12.50
N ASN A 113 7.70 27.88 12.99
CA ASN A 113 6.95 28.89 12.21
C ASN A 113 7.87 29.75 11.33
N PHE A 114 8.55 29.13 10.38
CA PHE A 114 9.44 29.79 9.42
C PHE A 114 8.79 30.06 8.06
N LEU A 115 7.65 29.42 7.77
CA LEU A 115 6.87 29.66 6.57
C LEU A 115 5.98 30.92 6.73
N PRO A 116 5.58 31.57 5.61
CA PRO A 116 4.61 32.65 5.64
C PRO A 116 3.33 32.23 6.38
N LYS A 117 2.65 33.16 7.06
CA LYS A 117 1.42 32.86 7.83
C LYS A 117 0.28 32.27 6.98
N THR A 118 0.33 32.46 5.66
CA THR A 118 -0.65 31.94 4.69
C THR A 118 -0.29 30.55 4.16
N SER A 119 0.90 30.03 4.49
CA SER A 119 1.36 28.73 4.05
C SER A 119 0.61 27.62 4.78
N GLN A 120 0.23 26.58 4.04
CA GLN A 120 -0.34 25.34 4.59
C GLN A 120 0.72 24.22 4.64
N GLY A 121 2.00 24.55 4.54
CA GLY A 121 3.10 23.59 4.35
C GLY A 121 3.57 23.57 2.90
N ILE A 122 4.85 23.25 2.67
CA ILE A 122 5.51 23.36 1.36
C ILE A 122 4.81 22.53 0.28
N VAL A 123 4.45 21.27 0.60
CA VAL A 123 3.81 20.34 -0.34
C VAL A 123 2.37 20.77 -0.64
N ASN A 124 1.67 21.29 0.35
CA ASN A 124 0.30 21.79 0.20
C ASN A 124 0.28 23.07 -0.64
N ASP A 125 1.20 24.00 -0.37
CA ASP A 125 1.38 25.23 -1.14
C ASP A 125 1.75 24.92 -2.61
N LEU A 126 2.57 23.90 -2.84
CA LEU A 126 2.86 23.41 -4.19
C LEU A 126 1.59 22.88 -4.88
N GLY A 127 0.77 22.10 -4.18
CA GLY A 127 -0.51 21.63 -4.68
C GLY A 127 -1.45 22.79 -5.07
N ILE A 128 -1.54 23.82 -4.21
CA ILE A 128 -2.30 25.04 -4.47
C ILE A 128 -1.77 25.78 -5.70
N ALA A 129 -0.45 25.96 -5.80
CA ALA A 129 0.17 26.61 -6.93
C ALA A 129 -0.10 25.86 -8.24
N LEU A 130 0.01 24.53 -8.24
CA LEU A 130 -0.28 23.69 -9.41
C LEU A 130 -1.76 23.77 -9.82
N ALA A 131 -2.68 23.70 -8.86
CA ALA A 131 -4.12 23.78 -9.14
C ALA A 131 -4.52 25.14 -9.73
N ASN A 132 -3.88 26.24 -9.31
CA ASN A 132 -4.15 27.57 -9.86
C ASN A 132 -3.65 27.77 -11.30
N LEU A 133 -2.79 26.88 -11.81
CA LEU A 133 -2.31 26.93 -13.21
C LEU A 133 -3.29 26.31 -14.21
N VAL A 134 -4.32 25.61 -13.72
CA VAL A 134 -5.27 24.85 -14.55
C VAL A 134 -6.72 25.22 -14.21
N PRO A 135 -7.65 25.17 -15.19
CA PRO A 135 -9.05 25.49 -14.92
C PRO A 135 -9.69 24.49 -13.92
N LEU A 136 -10.45 25.03 -12.95
CA LEU A 136 -11.09 24.25 -11.89
C LEU A 136 -12.38 23.56 -12.38
N THR A 137 -12.25 22.54 -13.22
CA THR A 137 -13.36 21.67 -13.68
C THR A 137 -13.17 20.25 -13.15
N ASN A 138 -14.26 19.48 -13.00
CA ASN A 138 -14.21 18.11 -12.46
C ASN A 138 -13.29 17.21 -13.29
N GLU A 139 -13.34 17.35 -14.62
CA GLU A 139 -12.54 16.59 -15.57
C GLU A 139 -11.05 16.91 -15.43
N ILE A 140 -10.71 18.19 -15.34
CA ILE A 140 -9.33 18.64 -15.17
C ILE A 140 -8.82 18.25 -13.78
N GLY A 141 -9.66 18.29 -12.75
CA GLY A 141 -9.32 17.82 -11.40
C GLY A 141 -8.99 16.33 -11.39
N ALA A 142 -9.83 15.49 -12.00
CA ALA A 142 -9.58 14.05 -12.11
C ALA A 142 -8.27 13.74 -12.86
N VAL A 143 -8.00 14.42 -13.98
CA VAL A 143 -6.75 14.26 -14.73
C VAL A 143 -5.54 14.74 -13.93
N THR A 144 -5.65 15.90 -13.28
CA THR A 144 -4.56 16.50 -12.50
C THR A 144 -4.17 15.61 -11.33
N VAL A 145 -5.16 15.16 -10.54
CA VAL A 145 -4.92 14.28 -9.39
C VAL A 145 -4.39 12.91 -9.83
N SER A 146 -4.89 12.38 -10.96
CA SER A 146 -4.33 11.15 -11.53
C SER A 146 -2.86 11.32 -11.92
N GLY A 147 -2.52 12.44 -12.59
CA GLY A 147 -1.15 12.76 -12.98
C GLY A 147 -0.22 12.94 -11.77
N VAL A 148 -0.68 13.63 -10.73
CA VAL A 148 0.05 13.77 -9.46
C VAL A 148 0.34 12.38 -8.88
N GLY A 149 -0.67 11.53 -8.73
CA GLY A 149 -0.49 10.18 -8.20
C GLY A 149 0.49 9.33 -9.01
N ILE A 150 0.38 9.38 -10.35
CA ILE A 150 1.32 8.71 -11.26
C ILE A 150 2.75 9.18 -11.02
N ILE A 151 2.99 10.51 -11.07
CA ILE A 151 4.33 11.09 -10.95
C ILE A 151 4.94 10.76 -9.59
N THR A 152 4.17 10.91 -8.52
CA THR A 152 4.66 10.62 -7.17
C THR A 152 4.96 9.13 -7.01
N GLY A 153 4.16 8.24 -7.63
CA GLY A 153 4.39 6.80 -7.59
C GLY A 153 5.57 6.33 -8.43
N LEU A 154 6.14 7.16 -9.32
CA LEU A 154 7.31 6.77 -10.10
C LEU A 154 8.52 6.42 -9.23
N ASP A 155 8.58 6.88 -7.98
CA ASP A 155 9.63 6.53 -7.03
C ASP A 155 9.56 5.08 -6.52
N GLY A 156 8.50 4.33 -6.88
CA GLY A 156 8.27 2.96 -6.42
C GLY A 156 7.59 2.87 -5.06
N SER A 157 6.97 3.96 -4.61
CA SER A 157 6.13 3.99 -3.41
C SER A 157 4.67 4.24 -3.78
N GLY A 158 3.77 3.39 -3.28
CA GLY A 158 2.33 3.61 -3.41
C GLY A 158 1.76 4.68 -2.49
N PHE A 159 2.59 5.27 -1.62
CA PHE A 159 2.15 6.15 -0.53
C PHE A 159 2.84 7.52 -0.56
N SER A 160 3.88 7.70 -1.39
CA SER A 160 4.69 8.91 -1.48
C SER A 160 3.90 10.16 -1.91
N GLY A 161 2.77 9.96 -2.59
CA GLY A 161 1.94 11.05 -3.12
C GLY A 161 0.77 11.51 -2.26
N LEU A 162 0.51 10.87 -1.11
CA LEU A 162 -0.78 11.02 -0.40
C LEU A 162 -1.17 12.46 -0.05
N SER A 163 -0.23 13.31 0.38
CA SER A 163 -0.49 14.67 0.86
C SER A 163 -0.66 15.61 -0.33
N LEU A 164 0.19 15.47 -1.35
CA LEU A 164 0.05 16.23 -2.59
C LEU A 164 -1.26 15.86 -3.31
N VAL A 165 -1.59 14.56 -3.40
CA VAL A 165 -2.87 14.08 -3.91
C VAL A 165 -4.04 14.65 -3.09
N GLY A 166 -3.98 14.58 -1.77
CA GLY A 166 -5.03 15.08 -0.89
C GLY A 166 -5.24 16.59 -1.00
N SER A 167 -4.15 17.37 -1.02
CA SER A 167 -4.23 18.83 -1.10
C SER A 167 -4.71 19.31 -2.47
N VAL A 168 -4.29 18.65 -3.56
CA VAL A 168 -4.82 18.92 -4.91
C VAL A 168 -6.29 18.48 -5.00
N ALA A 169 -6.64 17.30 -4.48
CA ALA A 169 -8.01 16.80 -4.45
C ALA A 169 -8.96 17.75 -3.69
N ASN A 170 -8.53 18.27 -2.54
CA ASN A 170 -9.33 19.19 -1.74
C ASN A 170 -9.67 20.47 -2.52
N LEU A 171 -8.73 21.00 -3.32
CA LEU A 171 -8.96 22.18 -4.15
C LEU A 171 -9.95 21.92 -5.29
N PHE A 172 -9.79 20.81 -6.01
CA PHE A 172 -10.68 20.46 -7.13
C PHE A 172 -12.04 19.93 -6.68
N SER A 173 -12.20 19.59 -5.40
CA SER A 173 -13.49 19.15 -4.86
C SER A 173 -14.53 20.26 -4.78
N HIS A 174 -14.14 21.54 -4.95
CA HIS A 174 -15.02 22.71 -4.79
C HIS A 174 -15.80 22.73 -3.45
N GLY A 175 -15.24 22.11 -2.40
CA GLY A 175 -15.88 21.98 -1.09
C GLY A 175 -16.86 20.81 -0.95
N SER A 176 -16.98 19.94 -1.97
CA SER A 176 -17.72 18.68 -1.89
C SER A 176 -16.89 17.63 -1.16
N GLU A 177 -17.33 17.20 0.02
CA GLU A 177 -16.69 16.13 0.79
C GLU A 177 -16.64 14.82 -0.02
N ALA A 178 -17.71 14.50 -0.76
CA ALA A 178 -17.76 13.35 -1.65
C ALA A 178 -16.77 13.48 -2.84
N GLY A 179 -16.61 14.69 -3.36
CA GLY A 179 -15.64 14.96 -4.42
C GLY A 179 -14.20 14.86 -3.95
N ALA A 180 -13.90 15.38 -2.75
CA ALA A 180 -12.59 15.26 -2.12
C ALA A 180 -12.22 13.79 -1.87
N ALA A 181 -13.16 13.00 -1.36
CA ALA A 181 -12.97 11.56 -1.16
C ALA A 181 -12.71 10.82 -2.49
N THR A 182 -13.49 11.13 -3.53
CA THR A 182 -13.36 10.51 -4.86
C THR A 182 -12.01 10.85 -5.50
N LEU A 183 -11.63 12.13 -5.53
CA LEU A 183 -10.36 12.59 -6.09
C LEU A 183 -9.16 12.05 -5.30
N THR A 184 -9.21 12.09 -3.96
CA THR A 184 -8.13 11.54 -3.12
C THR A 184 -7.96 10.04 -3.37
N SER A 185 -9.07 9.30 -3.45
CA SER A 185 -9.06 7.87 -3.75
C SER A 185 -8.48 7.61 -5.15
N LEU A 186 -8.86 8.41 -6.15
CA LEU A 186 -8.34 8.31 -7.50
C LEU A 186 -6.82 8.47 -7.52
N GLY A 187 -6.30 9.57 -6.95
CA GLY A 187 -4.85 9.82 -6.93
C GLY A 187 -4.08 8.77 -6.15
N GLN A 188 -4.65 8.25 -5.06
CA GLN A 188 -4.03 7.19 -4.28
C GLN A 188 -3.98 5.86 -5.05
N ILE A 189 -5.04 5.51 -5.78
CA ILE A 189 -5.03 4.34 -6.66
C ILE A 189 -3.94 4.49 -7.73
N MET A 190 -3.77 5.69 -8.30
CA MET A 190 -2.71 5.94 -9.28
C MET A 190 -1.31 5.77 -8.67
N ALA A 191 -1.07 6.29 -7.48
CA ALA A 191 0.21 6.09 -6.78
C ALA A 191 0.46 4.60 -6.49
N ILE A 192 -0.54 3.86 -6.02
CA ILE A 192 -0.43 2.42 -5.75
C ILE A 192 -0.19 1.62 -7.02
N TRP A 193 -0.90 1.91 -8.10
CA TRP A 193 -0.68 1.17 -9.34
C TRP A 193 0.70 1.48 -9.92
N VAL A 194 1.09 2.74 -10.02
CA VAL A 194 2.42 3.06 -10.54
C VAL A 194 3.52 2.58 -9.57
N GLY A 195 3.54 3.10 -8.35
CA GLY A 195 4.60 2.89 -7.39
C GLY A 195 4.45 1.69 -6.47
N GLY A 196 3.22 1.32 -6.09
CA GLY A 196 2.94 0.20 -5.18
C GLY A 196 3.14 -1.21 -5.76
N GLY A 197 3.85 -1.34 -6.89
CA GLY A 197 4.30 -2.62 -7.39
C GLY A 197 3.48 -3.20 -8.54
N THR A 198 3.08 -2.40 -9.53
CA THR A 198 2.55 -2.96 -10.79
C THR A 198 3.42 -2.69 -12.01
N ILE A 199 3.98 -1.49 -12.19
CA ILE A 199 4.78 -1.16 -13.39
C ILE A 199 6.18 -0.64 -13.10
N ILE A 200 6.50 -0.30 -11.85
CA ILE A 200 7.84 0.14 -11.48
C ILE A 200 8.71 -1.06 -11.07
N PRO A 201 9.79 -1.40 -11.81
CA PRO A 201 10.53 -2.65 -11.61
C PRO A 201 11.08 -2.86 -10.20
N TRP A 202 11.56 -1.79 -9.54
CA TRP A 202 12.11 -1.90 -8.19
C TRP A 202 11.05 -2.09 -7.10
N ALA A 203 9.79 -1.73 -7.38
CA ALA A 203 8.65 -2.03 -6.51
C ALA A 203 8.14 -3.48 -6.70
N LEU A 204 8.52 -4.14 -7.78
CA LEU A 204 8.10 -5.51 -8.11
C LEU A 204 9.06 -6.59 -7.61
N ILE A 205 10.22 -6.23 -7.05
CA ILE A 205 11.26 -7.18 -6.63
C ILE A 205 10.72 -8.29 -5.72
N PRO A 206 9.92 -8.02 -4.67
CA PRO A 206 9.42 -9.08 -3.81
C PRO A 206 8.51 -10.06 -4.55
N ALA A 207 7.58 -9.54 -5.36
CA ALA A 207 6.65 -10.36 -6.14
C ALA A 207 7.38 -11.18 -7.22
N ALA A 208 8.31 -10.55 -7.94
CA ALA A 208 9.13 -11.18 -8.95
C ALA A 208 10.00 -12.30 -8.36
N ALA A 209 10.59 -12.09 -7.18
CA ALA A 209 11.38 -13.10 -6.47
C ALA A 209 10.55 -14.32 -6.06
N ILE A 210 9.31 -14.11 -5.56
CA ILE A 210 8.39 -15.20 -5.21
C ILE A 210 7.97 -15.99 -6.46
N CYS A 211 7.70 -15.29 -7.57
CA CYS A 211 7.26 -15.88 -8.82
C CYS A 211 8.40 -16.47 -9.68
N GLY A 212 9.66 -16.21 -9.32
CA GLY A 212 10.83 -16.67 -10.09
C GLY A 212 10.95 -16.03 -11.48
N VAL A 213 10.51 -14.77 -11.63
CA VAL A 213 10.54 -14.03 -12.90
C VAL A 213 11.39 -12.77 -12.79
N ASP A 214 11.81 -12.22 -13.93
CA ASP A 214 12.51 -10.94 -13.97
C ASP A 214 11.55 -9.76 -13.65
N PRO A 215 11.92 -8.83 -12.74
CA PRO A 215 11.07 -7.69 -12.39
C PRO A 215 10.75 -6.75 -13.57
N PHE A 216 11.68 -6.57 -14.52
CA PHE A 216 11.44 -5.71 -15.69
C PHE A 216 10.48 -6.38 -16.67
N GLU A 217 10.57 -7.69 -16.86
CA GLU A 217 9.62 -8.45 -17.67
C GLU A 217 8.22 -8.44 -17.03
N LEU A 218 8.14 -8.57 -15.71
CA LEU A 218 6.87 -8.45 -14.97
C LEU A 218 6.25 -7.04 -15.15
N ALA A 219 7.05 -5.99 -14.98
CA ALA A 219 6.62 -4.61 -15.22
C ALA A 219 6.08 -4.41 -16.65
N ARG A 220 6.81 -4.91 -17.65
CA ARG A 220 6.42 -4.81 -19.06
C ARG A 220 5.07 -5.47 -19.34
N ARG A 221 4.83 -6.65 -18.77
CA ARG A 221 3.55 -7.36 -18.93
C ARG A 221 2.39 -6.64 -18.26
N ASN A 222 2.64 -6.01 -17.12
CA ASN A 222 1.63 -5.25 -16.39
C ASN A 222 1.32 -3.89 -17.03
N LEU A 223 2.19 -3.34 -17.88
CA LEU A 223 2.05 -2.00 -18.45
C LEU A 223 0.69 -1.78 -19.13
N ILE A 224 0.29 -2.70 -20.01
CA ILE A 224 -0.97 -2.57 -20.77
C ILE A 224 -2.19 -2.65 -19.82
N PRO A 225 -2.36 -3.70 -18.99
CA PRO A 225 -3.45 -3.76 -18.02
C PRO A 225 -3.55 -2.52 -17.12
N VAL A 226 -2.40 -2.02 -16.66
CA VAL A 226 -2.35 -0.90 -15.72
C VAL A 226 -2.73 0.40 -16.41
N ILE A 227 -2.23 0.68 -17.62
CA ILE A 227 -2.65 1.86 -18.39
C ILE A 227 -4.16 1.83 -18.65
N ILE A 228 -4.72 0.68 -19.02
CA ILE A 228 -6.16 0.52 -19.20
C ILE A 228 -6.90 0.83 -17.89
N GLY A 229 -6.45 0.25 -16.78
CA GLY A 229 -7.00 0.53 -15.46
C GLY A 229 -6.99 2.03 -15.15
N ILE A 230 -5.84 2.69 -15.29
CA ILE A 230 -5.65 4.12 -15.05
C ILE A 230 -6.71 4.92 -15.82
N VAL A 231 -6.79 4.71 -17.14
CA VAL A 231 -7.73 5.43 -18.01
C VAL A 231 -9.18 5.20 -17.59
N VAL A 232 -9.58 3.95 -17.40
CA VAL A 232 -10.97 3.59 -17.03
C VAL A 232 -11.34 4.18 -15.66
N THR A 233 -10.42 4.17 -14.71
CA THR A 233 -10.68 4.63 -13.34
C THR A 233 -10.74 6.15 -13.28
N THR A 234 -9.89 6.85 -14.04
CA THR A 234 -9.97 8.31 -14.20
C THR A 234 -11.30 8.71 -14.84
N ILE A 235 -11.74 8.02 -15.90
CA ILE A 235 -13.05 8.27 -16.53
C ILE A 235 -14.19 8.01 -15.54
N LEU A 236 -14.15 6.89 -14.80
CA LEU A 236 -15.16 6.58 -13.79
C LEU A 236 -15.22 7.67 -12.72
N ALA A 237 -14.08 8.14 -12.23
CA ALA A 237 -14.04 9.23 -11.25
C ALA A 237 -14.67 10.52 -11.78
N MET A 238 -14.49 10.86 -13.06
CA MET A 238 -15.17 12.01 -13.67
C MET A 238 -16.69 11.90 -13.60
N PHE A 239 -17.26 10.70 -13.72
CA PHE A 239 -18.71 10.48 -13.58
C PHE A 239 -19.20 10.50 -12.13
N LEU A 240 -18.30 10.28 -11.16
CA LEU A 240 -18.63 10.28 -9.73
C LEU A 240 -18.52 11.67 -9.10
N LEU A 241 -17.91 12.65 -9.80
CA LEU A 241 -17.70 14.04 -9.38
C LEU A 241 -18.82 14.97 -9.82
#